data_AF-A0A382YPU6-F1
#
_entry.id   AF-A0A382YPU6-F1
#
_cell.length_a   1.000
_cell.length_b   1.000
_cell.length_c   1.000
_cell.angle_alpha   90.00
_cell.angle_beta   90.00
_cell.angle_gamma   90.00
#
_symmetry.space_group_name_H-M   'P 1'
#
loop_
_entity.id
_entity.type
_entity.pdbx_description
1 polymer ?
#
loop_
_entity_poly.entity_id
_entity_poly.type
_entity_poly.pdbx_seq_one_letter_code
_entity_poly.pdbx_strand_id
1 'polypeptide(L)'
;MEVKTNKHFLGWRMVTIALTIDFFAVGFSFQSYPVIQLLIEKELGLTRLMTTSTIPAFLLLSSLLFPFVGKLLDSYSIRKILLTGAFIYGLSLISLYFSLNFLSFILIFAIPIAIGVALMGNLSVSKLITQWF
;
A
#
# COMPACT_ATOMS: atom_id res chain seq x y z
N MET A 1 -24.18 38.73 18.89
CA MET A 1 -24.29 37.77 17.77
C MET A 1 -23.03 36.92 17.77
N GLU A 2 -23.05 35.78 18.45
CA GLU A 2 -21.93 34.84 18.49
C GLU A 2 -21.98 33.96 17.24
N VAL A 3 -21.02 34.14 16.34
CA VAL A 3 -20.87 33.27 15.18
C VAL A 3 -20.23 31.96 15.65
N LYS A 4 -21.07 30.98 15.99
CA LYS A 4 -20.66 29.57 16.13
C LYS A 4 -20.08 29.10 14.80
N THR A 5 -18.77 29.21 14.62
CA THR A 5 -18.08 28.53 13.53
C THR A 5 -18.16 27.04 13.82
N ASN A 6 -19.07 26.37 13.10
CA ASN A 6 -19.26 24.94 13.13
C ASN A 6 -17.99 24.27 12.54
N LYS A 7 -16.91 24.20 13.34
CA LYS A 7 -15.75 23.37 13.06
C LYS A 7 -16.20 21.92 13.25
N HIS A 8 -16.91 21.39 12.26
CA HIS A 8 -17.13 19.95 12.13
C HIS A 8 -15.78 19.28 12.38
N PHE A 9 -15.74 18.40 13.38
CA PHE A 9 -14.55 17.68 13.81
C PHE A 9 -13.89 17.05 12.58
N LEU A 10 -12.82 17.66 12.07
CA LEU A 10 -12.12 17.20 10.87
C LEU A 10 -11.48 15.81 11.08
N GLY A 11 -11.33 15.39 12.33
CA GLY A 11 -10.86 14.07 12.73
C GLY A 11 -11.65 12.94 12.07
N TRP A 12 -12.99 13.01 12.02
CA TRP A 12 -13.80 11.99 11.35
C TRP A 12 -13.52 11.88 9.85
N ARG A 13 -13.22 13.00 9.19
CA ARG A 13 -12.87 13.03 7.77
C ARG A 13 -11.47 12.46 7.51
N MET A 14 -10.56 12.62 8.46
CA MET A 14 -9.21 12.05 8.40
C MET A 14 -9.24 10.53 8.64
N VAL A 15 -10.09 10.06 9.57
CA VAL A 15 -10.31 8.64 9.80
C VAL A 15 -10.90 7.95 8.57
N THR A 16 -11.88 8.56 7.89
CA THR A 16 -12.45 7.95 6.66
C THR A 16 -11.44 7.89 5.53
N ILE A 17 -10.61 8.92 5.34
CA ILE A 17 -9.51 8.90 4.36
C ILE A 17 -8.50 7.80 4.70
N ALA A 18 -8.09 7.70 5.96
CA ALA A 18 -7.14 6.71 6.41
C ALA A 18 -7.67 5.28 6.24
N LEU A 19 -8.94 5.05 6.59
CA LEU A 19 -9.62 3.77 6.38
C LEU A 19 -9.72 3.42 4.90
N THR A 20 -10.04 4.39 4.04
CA THR A 20 -10.10 4.18 2.58
C THR A 20 -8.73 3.79 2.04
N ILE A 21 -7.67 4.48 2.46
CA ILE A 21 -6.28 4.18 2.09
C ILE A 21 -5.89 2.77 2.51
N ASP A 22 -6.18 2.40 3.76
CA ASP A 22 -5.81 1.08 4.28
C ASP A 22 -6.63 -0.04 3.61
N PHE A 23 -7.90 0.23 3.30
CA PHE A 23 -8.75 -0.68 2.53
C PHE A 23 -8.18 -0.97 1.13
N PHE A 24 -7.69 0.04 0.42
CA PHE A 24 -7.03 -0.18 -0.88
C PHE A 24 -5.65 -0.82 -0.74
N ALA A 25 -4.80 -0.29 0.14
CA ALA A 25 -3.43 -0.75 0.28
C ALA A 25 -3.35 -2.19 0.78
N VAL A 26 -4.09 -2.53 1.84
CA VAL A 26 -4.07 -3.87 2.45
C VAL A 26 -5.11 -4.77 1.81
N GLY A 27 -6.35 -4.29 1.66
CA GLY A 27 -7.46 -5.10 1.16
C GLY A 27 -7.22 -5.59 -0.27
N PHE A 28 -6.84 -4.71 -1.19
CA PHE A 28 -6.59 -5.12 -2.57
C PHE A 28 -5.31 -5.96 -2.68
N SER A 29 -4.19 -5.51 -2.08
CA SER A 29 -2.91 -6.20 -2.23
C SER A 29 -2.89 -7.60 -1.62
N PHE A 30 -3.51 -7.80 -0.44
CA PHE A 30 -3.46 -9.09 0.23
C PHE A 30 -4.63 -10.00 -0.15
N GLN A 31 -5.85 -9.48 -0.34
CA GLN A 31 -7.01 -10.34 -0.62
C GLN A 31 -7.17 -10.69 -2.10
N SER A 32 -6.72 -9.83 -3.02
CA SER A 32 -6.77 -10.16 -4.46
C SER A 32 -5.62 -11.06 -4.90
N TYR A 33 -4.51 -11.10 -4.14
CA TYR A 33 -3.33 -11.87 -4.50
C TYR A 33 -3.57 -13.38 -4.69
N PRO A 34 -4.27 -14.10 -3.80
CA PRO A 34 -4.52 -15.55 -3.95
C PRO A 34 -5.26 -15.89 -5.25
N VAL A 35 -6.20 -15.04 -5.68
CA VAL A 35 -6.96 -15.22 -6.92
C VAL A 35 -6.04 -15.09 -8.14
N ILE A 36 -5.19 -14.07 -8.14
CA ILE A 36 -4.21 -13.82 -9.22
C ILE A 36 -3.16 -14.94 -9.24
N GLN A 37 -2.72 -15.38 -8.07
CA GLN A 37 -1.75 -16.47 -7.91
C GLN A 37 -2.24 -17.77 -8.57
N LEU A 38 -3.50 -18.16 -8.32
CA LEU A 38 -4.09 -19.35 -8.94
C LEU A 38 -4.19 -19.25 -10.46
N LEU A 39 -4.50 -18.06 -10.98
CA LEU A 39 -4.57 -17.83 -12.42
C LEU A 39 -3.19 -17.95 -13.08
N ILE A 40 -2.16 -17.36 -12.46
CA ILE A 40 -0.76 -17.44 -12.91
C ILE A 40 -0.24 -18.88 -12.85
N GLU A 41 -0.55 -19.62 -11.78
CA GLU A 41 -0.19 -21.04 -11.64
C GLU A 41 -0.76 -21.88 -12.78
N LYS A 42 -2.01 -21.60 -13.17
CA LYS A 42 -2.71 -22.31 -14.24
C LYS A 42 -2.23 -21.92 -15.65
N GLU A 43 -2.00 -20.63 -15.90
CA GLU A 43 -1.58 -20.10 -17.21
C GLU A 43 -0.12 -20.45 -17.54
N LEU A 44 0.77 -20.44 -16.54
CA LEU A 44 2.21 -20.65 -16.74
C LEU A 44 2.70 -22.04 -16.33
N GLY A 45 1.80 -22.90 -15.82
CA GLY A 45 2.14 -24.27 -15.37
C GLY A 45 3.17 -24.31 -14.24
N LEU A 46 3.27 -23.23 -13.46
CA LEU A 46 4.29 -23.05 -12.43
C LEU A 46 3.98 -23.87 -11.19
N THR A 47 5.01 -24.39 -10.53
CA THR A 47 4.87 -25.09 -9.25
C THR A 47 4.43 -24.10 -8.17
N ARG A 48 3.43 -24.49 -7.33
CA ARG A 48 2.92 -23.70 -6.19
C ARG A 48 3.99 -23.02 -5.35
N LEU A 49 5.14 -23.66 -5.16
CA LEU A 49 6.26 -23.14 -4.39
C LEU A 49 6.83 -21.83 -4.96
N MET A 50 6.84 -21.66 -6.29
CA MET A 50 7.33 -20.43 -6.91
C MET A 50 6.33 -19.29 -6.73
N THR A 51 5.05 -19.57 -6.87
CA THR A 51 3.99 -18.57 -6.71
C THR A 51 3.84 -18.13 -5.25
N THR A 52 3.87 -19.05 -4.28
CA THR A 52 3.78 -18.70 -2.84
C THR A 52 5.01 -17.93 -2.33
N SER A 53 6.17 -18.04 -2.99
CA SER A 53 7.40 -17.32 -2.62
C SER A 53 7.31 -15.79 -2.76
N THR A 54 6.31 -15.31 -3.51
CA THR A 54 6.10 -13.87 -3.75
C THR A 54 5.71 -13.10 -2.49
N ILE A 55 4.84 -13.66 -1.64
CA ILE A 55 4.39 -12.99 -0.40
C ILE A 55 5.55 -12.81 0.59
N PRO A 56 6.36 -13.84 0.90
CA PRO A 56 7.57 -13.66 1.72
C PRO A 56 8.52 -12.63 1.15
N ALA A 57 8.76 -12.62 -0.17
CA ALA A 57 9.62 -11.64 -0.82
C ALA A 57 9.08 -10.21 -0.65
N PHE A 58 7.77 -10.03 -0.84
CA PHE A 58 7.07 -8.77 -0.60
C PHE A 58 7.20 -8.32 0.86
N LEU A 59 7.02 -9.22 1.82
CA LEU A 59 7.15 -8.91 3.26
C LEU A 59 8.58 -8.54 3.64
N LEU A 60 9.59 -9.23 3.11
CA LEU A 60 11.00 -8.92 3.35
C LEU A 60 11.35 -7.53 2.82
N LEU A 61 10.92 -7.21 1.60
CA LEU A 61 11.15 -5.88 1.02
C LEU A 61 10.41 -4.80 1.79
N SER A 62 9.14 -5.02 2.14
CA SER A 62 8.35 -4.09 2.96
C SER A 62 9.01 -3.84 4.32
N SER A 63 9.52 -4.89 4.96
CA SER A 63 10.20 -4.82 6.25
C SER A 63 11.49 -3.99 6.17
N LEU A 64 12.23 -4.13 5.08
CA LEU A 64 13.45 -3.34 4.84
C LEU A 64 13.13 -1.85 4.57
N LEU A 65 11.95 -1.58 3.99
CA LEU A 65 11.48 -0.23 3.67
C LEU A 65 10.85 0.49 4.87
N PHE A 66 10.26 -0.22 5.83
CA PHE A 66 9.66 0.40 7.02
C PHE A 66 10.56 1.38 7.79
N PRO A 67 11.85 1.09 8.11
CA PRO A 67 12.71 2.06 8.78
C PRO A 67 12.98 3.31 7.92
N PHE A 68 13.04 3.16 6.60
CA PHE A 68 13.22 4.28 5.68
C PHE A 68 11.96 5.15 5.64
N VAL A 69 10.79 4.53 5.52
CA VAL A 69 9.50 5.21 5.54
C VAL A 69 9.26 5.91 6.88
N GLY A 70 9.62 5.29 8.00
CA GLY A 70 9.53 5.90 9.34
C GLY A 70 10.34 7.20 9.42
N LYS A 71 11.60 7.20 8.97
CA LYS A 71 12.43 8.41 8.89
C LYS A 71 11.83 9.49 7.98
N LEU A 72 11.27 9.08 6.84
CA LEU A 72 10.56 10.01 5.94
C LEU A 72 9.35 10.63 6.62
N LEU A 73 8.54 9.84 7.32
CA LEU A 73 7.37 10.31 8.08
C LEU A 73 7.74 11.26 9.21
N ASP A 74 8.93 11.14 9.79
CA ASP A 74 9.42 12.05 10.83
C ASP A 74 9.90 13.38 10.26
N SER A 75 10.43 13.40 9.03
CA SER A 75 11.04 14.60 8.43
C SER A 75 10.13 15.35 7.45
N TYR A 76 9.14 14.68 6.85
CA TYR A 76 8.28 15.24 5.80
C TYR A 76 6.80 15.26 6.21
N SER A 77 6.03 16.14 5.56
CA SER A 77 4.58 16.21 5.76
C SER A 77 3.92 14.89 5.35
N ILE A 78 3.22 14.24 6.30
CA ILE A 78 2.50 12.97 6.11
C ILE A 78 1.63 12.97 4.86
N ARG A 79 0.98 14.11 4.56
CA ARG A 79 0.12 14.26 3.38
C ARG A 79 0.86 14.04 2.05
N LYS A 80 2.10 14.53 1.93
CA LYS A 80 2.92 14.33 0.72
C LYS A 80 3.33 12.86 0.57
N ILE A 81 3.69 12.22 1.69
CA ILE A 81 4.11 10.81 1.73
C ILE A 81 2.96 9.89 1.31
N LEU A 82 1.76 10.12 1.84
CA LEU A 82 0.57 9.37 1.45
C LEU A 82 0.23 9.55 -0.03
N LEU A 83 0.32 10.78 -0.56
CA LEU A 83 0.08 11.06 -1.97
C LEU A 83 1.11 10.37 -2.87
N THR A 84 2.40 10.42 -2.52
CA THR A 84 3.45 9.73 -3.28
C THR A 84 3.29 8.21 -3.22
N GLY A 85 2.94 7.67 -2.05
CA GLY A 85 2.66 6.24 -1.88
C GLY A 85 1.48 5.79 -2.73
N ALA A 86 0.39 6.56 -2.73
CA ALA A 86 -0.80 6.30 -3.56
C ALA A 86 -0.47 6.34 -5.05
N PHE A 87 0.35 7.30 -5.47
CA PHE A 87 0.75 7.41 -6.87
C PHE A 87 1.62 6.23 -7.30
N ILE A 88 2.61 5.84 -6.48
CA ILE A 88 3.46 4.68 -6.74
C ILE A 88 2.64 3.39 -6.76
N TYR A 89 1.70 3.23 -5.82
CA TYR A 89 0.81 2.09 -5.74
C TYR A 89 -0.12 1.97 -6.96
N GLY A 90 -0.76 3.07 -7.37
CA GLY A 90 -1.57 3.11 -8.58
C GLY A 90 -0.74 2.80 -9.84
N LEU A 91 0.46 3.37 -9.93
CA LEU A 91 1.36 3.11 -11.05
C LEU A 91 1.79 1.64 -11.12
N SER A 92 2.00 0.99 -9.97
CA SER A 92 2.35 -0.44 -9.92
C SER A 92 1.19 -1.32 -10.36
N LEU A 93 -0.04 -1.01 -9.95
CA LEU A 93 -1.24 -1.71 -10.42
C LEU A 93 -1.44 -1.59 -11.93
N ILE A 94 -1.15 -0.42 -12.52
CA ILE A 94 -1.19 -0.23 -13.96
C ILE A 94 -0.07 -1.04 -14.64
N SER A 95 1.12 -1.04 -14.05
CA SER A 95 2.28 -1.77 -14.60
C SER A 95 2.07 -3.30 -14.59
N LEU A 96 1.32 -3.81 -13.61
CA LEU A 96 0.89 -5.20 -13.55
C LEU A 96 0.09 -5.65 -14.78
N TYR A 97 -0.69 -4.77 -15.38
CA TYR A 97 -1.43 -5.08 -16.61
C TYR A 97 -0.48 -5.40 -17.79
N PHE A 98 0.69 -4.76 -17.83
CA PHE A 98 1.68 -4.97 -18.89
C PHE A 98 2.61 -6.16 -18.62
N SER A 99 2.52 -6.81 -17.47
CA SER A 99 3.40 -7.93 -17.14
C SER A 99 2.92 -9.23 -17.80
N LEU A 100 3.52 -9.56 -18.94
CA LEU A 100 3.25 -10.81 -19.67
C LEU A 100 4.07 -12.01 -19.15
N ASN A 101 5.11 -11.77 -18.34
CA ASN A 101 6.02 -12.79 -17.80
C ASN A 101 5.95 -12.87 -16.26
N PHE A 102 6.09 -14.09 -15.71
CA PHE A 102 6.07 -14.33 -14.26
C PHE A 102 7.14 -13.53 -13.49
N LEU A 103 8.37 -13.44 -14.02
CA LEU A 103 9.43 -12.66 -13.39
C LEU A 103 9.10 -11.16 -13.37
N SER A 104 8.50 -10.64 -14.43
CA SER A 104 8.05 -9.24 -14.47
C SER A 104 6.93 -9.00 -13.45
N PHE A 105 5.99 -9.94 -13.33
CA PHE A 105 4.94 -9.91 -12.32
C PHE A 105 5.53 -9.89 -10.91
N ILE A 106 6.47 -10.81 -10.59
CA ILE A 106 7.06 -10.88 -9.25
C ILE A 106 7.86 -9.62 -8.91
N LEU A 107 8.58 -9.04 -9.88
CA LEU A 107 9.34 -7.81 -9.69
C LEU A 107 8.43 -6.61 -9.42
N ILE A 108 7.34 -6.47 -10.18
CA ILE A 108 6.36 -5.38 -10.01
C ILE A 108 5.56 -5.60 -8.72
N PHE A 109 5.24 -6.83 -8.36
CA PHE A 109 4.50 -7.13 -7.14
C PHE A 109 5.37 -6.99 -5.88
N ALA A 110 6.63 -7.42 -5.94
CA ALA A 110 7.50 -7.41 -4.77
C ALA A 110 8.09 -6.02 -4.48
N ILE A 111 8.38 -5.19 -5.51
CA ILE A 111 9.11 -3.93 -5.32
C ILE A 111 8.15 -2.72 -5.21
N PRO A 112 7.51 -2.25 -6.30
CA PRO A 112 6.74 -1.01 -6.23
C PRO A 112 5.45 -1.15 -5.41
N ILE A 113 4.82 -2.32 -5.36
CA ILE A 113 3.68 -2.53 -4.44
C ILE A 113 4.13 -2.55 -2.98
N ALA A 114 5.28 -3.17 -2.65
CA ALA A 114 5.84 -3.09 -1.30
C ALA A 114 6.16 -1.67 -0.89
N ILE A 115 6.72 -0.87 -1.80
CA ILE A 115 7.00 0.55 -1.56
C ILE A 115 5.69 1.33 -1.34
N GLY A 116 4.69 1.13 -2.20
CA GLY A 116 3.39 1.79 -2.09
C GLY A 116 2.69 1.46 -0.78
N VAL A 117 2.62 0.17 -0.41
CA VAL A 117 2.02 -0.30 0.84
C VAL A 117 2.84 0.11 2.06
N ALA A 118 4.17 0.13 1.99
CA ALA A 118 4.99 0.62 3.11
C ALA A 118 4.74 2.11 3.38
N LEU A 119 4.64 2.92 2.32
CA LEU A 119 4.38 4.36 2.41
C LEU A 119 2.94 4.69 2.84
N MET A 120 1.95 3.94 2.36
CA MET A 120 0.53 4.15 2.68
C MET A 120 0.05 3.40 3.92
N GLY A 121 0.79 2.40 4.36
CA GLY A 121 0.32 1.40 5.31
C GLY A 121 0.16 1.95 6.72
N ASN A 122 -0.12 1.01 7.63
CA ASN A 122 -0.53 1.25 8.99
C ASN A 122 0.30 2.29 9.79
N LEU A 123 1.60 2.45 9.48
CA LEU A 123 2.46 3.46 10.09
C LEU A 123 2.02 4.90 9.78
N SER A 124 1.75 5.20 8.50
CA SER A 124 1.34 6.53 8.05
C SER A 124 -0.07 6.88 8.55
N VAL A 125 -0.97 5.90 8.51
CA VAL A 125 -2.35 6.00 9.01
C VAL A 125 -2.38 6.24 10.52
N SER A 126 -1.63 5.44 11.30
CA SER A 126 -1.56 5.60 12.75
C SER A 126 -1.03 6.97 13.15
N LYS A 127 0.05 7.44 12.49
CA LYS A 127 0.62 8.76 12.76
C LYS A 127 -0.35 9.90 12.42
N LEU A 128 -1.11 9.75 11.32
CA LEU A 128 -2.11 10.72 10.90
C LEU A 128 -3.28 10.80 11.88
N ILE A 129 -3.74 9.67 12.42
CA ILE A 129 -4.80 9.64 13.43
C ILE A 129 -4.31 10.31 14.72
N THR A 130 -3.14 9.93 15.25
CA THR A 130 -2.59 10.48 16.50
C THR A 130 -2.28 11.98 16.42
N GLN A 131 -2.02 12.53 15.23
CA GLN A 131 -1.76 13.97 15.08
C GLN A 131 -3.06 14.81 15.06
N TRP A 132 -4.21 14.19 14.77
CA TRP A 132 -5.49 14.88 14.55
C TRP A 132 -6.58 14.55 15.58
N PHE A 133 -6.37 13.52 16.41
CA PHE A 133 -7.23 13.10 17.52
C PHE A 133 -6.46 13.19 18.83
#